data_AF-A0A2S6HFM2-F1
#
_entry.id   AF-A0A2S6HFM2-F1
#
_cell.length_a   1.000
_cell.length_b   1.000
_cell.length_c   1.000
_cell.angle_alpha   90.00
_cell.angle_beta   90.00
_cell.angle_gamma   90.00
#
_symmetry.space_group_name_H-M   'P 1'
#
loop_
_entity.id
_entity.type
_entity.pdbx_description
1 polymer ?
#
loop_
_entity_poly.entity_id
_entity_poly.type
_entity_poly.pdbx_seq_one_letter_code
_entity_poly.pdbx_strand_id
1 'polypeptide(L)'
;MYKSFIATIFALLLLFAENSTADQLSIPLQIDYSLIKKALISQLYTGKDNTAELWNDRQGCSYLRLSNPDINGKNGQIQLLNEVQARFGTGLGGQCLTVLEWAGVLETFQQPTLDSGHSVLSFPITSATAYDREGHHLAITKLQDLIKRFAEPKLAAVKIDLNESRGKIEQTLAHFLPKDNAAEAKEILKSLRFSSINAGDNGIGIKLDLNAPAKRAVVKPVAAFSEAEQKQWQAAWQQWDTFLSSAIKQAADDTKSPELRETLMQILMDSREAFQAGLKEHDANNDPVRVFFTDTWGRLAPVLKTVANELPGIQGLRYITFIAATDVIYELERLGAPFGLDISSDGLRTLARMLIAGKQQQAL
;
A
#
# COMPACT_ATOMS: atom_id res chain seq x y z
N MET A 1 -8.76 -58.24 -23.46
CA MET A 1 -7.51 -57.72 -22.83
C MET A 1 -7.21 -56.27 -23.16
N TYR A 2 -7.33 -55.81 -24.42
CA TYR A 2 -6.95 -54.45 -24.83
C TYR A 2 -7.79 -53.31 -24.18
N LYS A 3 -9.09 -53.51 -23.94
CA LYS A 3 -9.98 -52.50 -23.32
C LYS A 3 -9.70 -52.25 -21.83
N SER A 4 -9.28 -53.28 -21.09
CA SER A 4 -8.91 -53.11 -19.67
C SER A 4 -7.61 -52.32 -19.54
N PHE A 5 -6.66 -52.52 -20.46
CA PHE A 5 -5.36 -51.86 -20.43
C PHE A 5 -5.47 -50.34 -20.68
N ILE A 6 -6.36 -49.93 -21.60
CA ILE A 6 -6.62 -48.51 -21.89
C ILE A 6 -7.30 -47.80 -20.71
N ALA A 7 -8.25 -48.46 -20.05
CA ALA A 7 -8.92 -47.90 -18.86
C ALA A 7 -7.95 -47.71 -17.69
N THR A 8 -7.02 -48.65 -17.49
CA THR A 8 -5.98 -48.54 -16.45
C THR A 8 -4.98 -47.43 -16.76
N ILE A 9 -4.59 -47.24 -18.03
CA ILE A 9 -3.69 -46.15 -18.45
C ILE A 9 -4.36 -44.78 -18.26
N PHE A 10 -5.65 -44.65 -18.59
CA PHE A 10 -6.38 -43.38 -18.44
C PHE A 10 -6.60 -43.02 -16.96
N ALA A 11 -6.87 -44.02 -16.11
CA ALA A 11 -6.94 -43.84 -14.66
C ALA A 11 -5.57 -43.48 -14.04
N LEU A 12 -4.48 -44.05 -14.55
CA LEU A 12 -3.12 -43.70 -14.10
C LEU A 12 -2.74 -42.26 -14.52
N LEU A 13 -3.12 -41.82 -15.72
CA LEU A 13 -2.85 -40.45 -16.21
C LEU A 13 -3.60 -39.36 -15.40
N LEU A 14 -4.77 -39.67 -14.85
CA LEU A 14 -5.50 -38.75 -13.96
C LEU A 14 -4.89 -38.65 -12.56
N LEU A 15 -4.13 -39.65 -12.12
CA LEU A 15 -3.43 -39.66 -10.82
C LEU A 15 -2.08 -38.92 -10.86
N PHE A 16 -1.54 -38.65 -12.06
CA PHE A 16 -0.35 -37.81 -12.26
C PHE A 16 -0.68 -36.39 -12.74
N ALA A 17 -1.95 -35.99 -12.70
CA ALA A 17 -2.29 -34.58 -12.77
C ALA A 17 -1.83 -33.93 -11.45
N GLU A 18 -0.56 -33.53 -11.40
CA GLU A 18 -0.11 -32.54 -10.43
C GLU A 18 -1.09 -31.37 -10.57
N ASN A 19 -1.88 -31.14 -9.51
CA ASN A 19 -2.64 -29.90 -9.42
C ASN A 19 -1.60 -28.80 -9.47
N SER A 20 -1.45 -28.18 -10.64
CA SER A 20 -0.71 -26.94 -10.82
C SER A 20 -1.53 -25.85 -10.14
N THR A 21 -1.51 -25.85 -8.81
CA THR A 21 -1.84 -24.67 -8.04
C THR A 21 -0.73 -23.70 -8.36
N ALA A 22 -0.99 -22.76 -9.27
CA ALA A 22 -0.09 -21.65 -9.50
C ALA A 22 0.23 -21.04 -8.12
N ASP A 23 1.50 -21.03 -7.74
CA ASP A 23 1.94 -20.47 -6.46
C ASP A 23 1.35 -19.06 -6.35
N GLN A 24 0.57 -18.81 -5.30
CA GLN A 24 -0.06 -17.52 -5.13
C GLN A 24 0.95 -16.54 -4.53
N LEU A 25 1.07 -15.41 -5.19
CA LEU A 25 1.89 -14.30 -4.77
C LEU A 25 1.04 -13.28 -4.03
N SER A 26 1.50 -12.81 -2.86
CA SER A 26 0.72 -11.92 -2.00
C SER A 26 1.57 -10.75 -1.52
N ILE A 27 1.15 -9.54 -1.88
CA ILE A 27 1.86 -8.29 -1.59
C ILE A 27 1.11 -7.54 -0.49
N PRO A 28 1.69 -7.35 0.70
CA PRO A 28 1.05 -6.55 1.73
C PRO A 28 1.10 -5.06 1.35
N LEU A 29 -0.04 -4.39 1.43
CA LEU A 29 -0.21 -2.96 1.20
C LEU A 29 -0.85 -2.32 2.44
N GLN A 30 -0.60 -1.02 2.62
CA GLN A 30 -1.20 -0.23 3.69
C GLN A 30 -1.95 0.97 3.10
N ILE A 31 -3.20 1.14 3.52
CA ILE A 31 -4.04 2.30 3.20
C ILE A 31 -4.02 3.23 4.41
N ASP A 32 -3.45 4.42 4.25
CA ASP A 32 -3.39 5.41 5.32
C ASP A 32 -4.77 5.98 5.67
N TYR A 33 -4.99 6.25 6.96
CA TYR A 33 -6.22 6.91 7.43
C TYR A 33 -6.46 8.28 6.79
N SER A 34 -5.40 8.97 6.35
CA SER A 34 -5.53 10.23 5.61
C SER A 34 -6.26 10.06 4.27
N LEU A 35 -6.09 8.93 3.58
CA LEU A 35 -6.80 8.64 2.34
C LEU A 35 -8.28 8.32 2.62
N ILE A 36 -8.54 7.55 3.67
CA ILE A 36 -9.90 7.23 4.10
C ILE A 36 -10.65 8.51 4.51
N LYS A 37 -9.98 9.43 5.22
CA LYS A 37 -10.52 10.74 5.59
C LYS A 37 -10.85 11.58 4.35
N LYS A 38 -9.99 11.58 3.33
CA LYS A 38 -10.28 12.26 2.06
C LYS A 38 -11.51 11.66 1.37
N ALA A 39 -11.63 10.34 1.31
CA ALA A 39 -12.80 9.67 0.72
C ALA A 39 -14.09 10.04 1.47
N LEU A 40 -14.07 9.96 2.81
CA LEU A 40 -15.16 10.38 3.68
C LEU A 40 -15.56 11.84 3.42
N ILE A 41 -14.60 12.77 3.41
CA ILE A 41 -14.86 14.19 3.20
C ILE A 41 -15.49 14.42 1.83
N SER A 42 -14.92 13.82 0.78
CA SER A 42 -15.40 14.00 -0.60
C SER A 42 -16.82 13.48 -0.83
N GLN A 43 -17.24 12.44 -0.11
CA GLN A 43 -18.53 11.79 -0.32
C GLN A 43 -19.62 12.32 0.61
N LEU A 44 -19.27 12.73 1.83
CA LEU A 44 -20.25 13.02 2.88
C LEU A 44 -20.19 14.46 3.41
N TYR A 45 -19.02 15.10 3.42
CA TYR A 45 -18.82 16.44 3.99
C TYR A 45 -18.82 17.54 2.93
N THR A 46 -19.87 17.55 2.11
CA THR A 46 -20.03 18.47 0.97
C THR A 46 -20.85 19.73 1.28
N GLY A 47 -21.26 19.89 2.55
CA GLY A 47 -21.97 21.06 3.04
C GLY A 47 -21.06 22.28 3.23
N LYS A 48 -21.67 23.37 3.71
CA LYS A 48 -20.95 24.61 4.00
C LYS A 48 -19.90 24.35 5.09
N ASP A 49 -18.72 24.96 4.96
CA ASP A 49 -17.62 24.82 5.93
C ASP A 49 -17.17 23.35 6.12
N ASN A 50 -17.33 22.52 5.07
CA ASN A 50 -17.05 21.09 5.08
C ASN A 50 -17.86 20.33 6.15
N THR A 51 -19.15 20.64 6.29
CA THR A 51 -20.07 19.88 7.15
C THR A 51 -20.74 18.74 6.40
N ALA A 52 -21.11 17.69 7.13
CA ALA A 52 -22.02 16.65 6.65
C ALA A 52 -23.43 16.92 7.18
N GLU A 53 -24.33 17.37 6.30
CA GLU A 53 -25.75 17.56 6.63
C GLU A 53 -26.47 16.21 6.57
N LEU A 54 -26.54 15.51 7.70
CA LEU A 54 -27.09 14.16 7.76
C LEU A 54 -28.61 14.15 7.66
N TRP A 55 -29.28 15.13 8.27
CA TRP A 55 -30.73 15.26 8.23
C TRP A 55 -31.15 16.69 8.52
N ASN A 56 -32.25 17.11 7.90
CA ASN A 56 -32.94 18.37 8.15
C ASN A 56 -34.45 18.18 7.91
N ASP A 57 -35.31 18.79 8.73
CA ASP A 57 -36.77 18.70 8.61
C ASP A 57 -37.39 19.62 7.54
N ARG A 58 -36.57 20.31 6.75
CA ARG A 58 -36.89 21.34 5.73
C ARG A 58 -37.48 22.63 6.31
N GLN A 59 -38.05 22.59 7.51
CA GLN A 59 -38.56 23.77 8.23
C GLN A 59 -37.44 24.49 8.99
N GLY A 60 -36.29 23.84 9.17
CA GLY A 60 -35.12 24.37 9.86
C GLY A 60 -35.20 24.23 11.39
N CYS A 61 -36.24 23.57 11.92
CA CYS A 61 -36.39 23.37 13.35
C CYS A 61 -35.63 22.15 13.88
N SER A 62 -35.33 21.19 13.00
CA SER A 62 -34.59 19.99 13.34
C SER A 62 -33.52 19.68 12.31
N TYR A 63 -32.33 19.32 12.80
CA TYR A 63 -31.21 18.89 11.98
C TYR A 63 -30.26 17.99 12.75
N LEU A 64 -29.47 17.21 12.00
CA LEU A 64 -28.32 16.49 12.49
C LEU A 64 -27.16 16.75 11.54
N ARG A 65 -26.06 17.27 12.09
CA ARG A 65 -24.89 17.69 11.33
C ARG A 65 -23.62 17.17 11.97
N LEU A 66 -22.68 16.72 11.14
CA LEU A 66 -21.32 16.40 11.56
C LEU A 66 -20.32 17.42 11.02
N SER A 67 -19.24 17.62 11.75
CA SER A 67 -18.08 18.42 11.35
C SER A 67 -16.79 17.81 11.87
N ASN A 68 -15.66 18.29 11.34
CA ASN A 68 -14.32 17.98 11.84
C ASN A 68 -14.06 16.47 12.02
N PRO A 69 -14.23 15.64 10.96
CA PRO A 69 -13.99 14.21 11.07
C PRO A 69 -12.52 13.91 11.37
N ASP A 70 -12.25 13.03 12.33
CA ASP A 70 -10.91 12.52 12.62
C ASP A 70 -10.88 10.99 12.68
N ILE A 71 -9.88 10.39 12.07
CA ILE A 71 -9.83 8.94 11.82
C ILE A 71 -8.54 8.38 12.40
N ASN A 72 -8.67 7.37 13.25
CA ASN A 72 -7.57 6.68 13.90
C ASN A 72 -7.81 5.16 13.91
N GLY A 73 -6.76 4.40 14.22
CA GLY A 73 -6.85 2.97 14.49
C GLY A 73 -6.96 2.70 15.98
N LYS A 74 -7.86 1.80 16.39
CA LYS A 74 -8.01 1.42 17.80
C LYS A 74 -8.56 0.00 17.92
N ASN A 75 -7.83 -0.87 18.60
CA ASN A 75 -8.23 -2.26 18.89
C ASN A 75 -8.64 -3.07 17.64
N GLY A 76 -7.92 -2.91 16.52
CA GLY A 76 -8.22 -3.63 15.28
C GLY A 76 -9.43 -3.10 14.51
N GLN A 77 -9.93 -1.91 14.87
CA GLN A 77 -11.03 -1.22 14.23
C GLN A 77 -10.63 0.20 13.83
N ILE A 78 -11.41 0.79 12.94
CA ILE A 78 -11.31 2.22 12.62
C ILE A 78 -12.16 2.97 13.63
N GLN A 79 -11.54 3.92 14.33
CA GLN A 79 -12.21 4.87 15.19
C GLN A 79 -12.40 6.17 14.40
N LEU A 80 -13.65 6.57 14.21
CA LEU A 80 -14.00 7.85 13.61
C LEU A 80 -14.65 8.74 14.67
N LEU A 81 -14.04 9.89 14.91
CA LEU A 81 -14.55 10.94 15.78
C LEU A 81 -15.11 12.06 14.92
N ASN A 82 -16.29 12.57 15.27
CA ASN A 82 -16.86 13.74 14.62
C ASN A 82 -17.43 14.67 15.69
N GLU A 83 -17.29 15.97 15.47
CA GLU A 83 -18.14 16.92 16.17
C GLU A 83 -19.56 16.80 15.63
N VAL A 84 -20.53 16.85 16.53
CA VAL A 84 -21.94 16.72 16.18
C VAL A 84 -22.72 17.88 16.72
N GLN A 85 -23.67 18.34 15.91
CA GLN A 85 -24.71 19.27 16.31
C GLN A 85 -26.06 18.69 15.94
N ALA A 86 -26.91 18.55 16.94
CA ALA A 86 -28.25 18.00 16.80
C ALA A 86 -29.27 18.99 17.38
N ARG A 87 -30.29 19.31 16.59
CA ARG A 87 -31.49 19.99 17.07
C ARG A 87 -32.70 19.17 16.68
N PHE A 88 -33.64 19.05 17.61
CA PHE A 88 -34.92 18.41 17.35
C PHE A 88 -36.03 19.30 17.91
N GLY A 89 -36.96 19.70 17.06
CA GLY A 89 -38.07 20.59 17.42
C GLY A 89 -39.21 20.50 16.42
N THR A 90 -40.23 21.32 16.62
CA THR A 90 -41.37 21.43 15.70
C THR A 90 -41.70 22.90 15.45
N GLY A 91 -42.11 23.24 14.23
CA GLY A 91 -42.61 24.57 13.94
C GLY A 91 -43.99 24.80 14.56
N LEU A 92 -44.17 25.90 15.28
CA LEU A 92 -45.46 26.36 15.80
C LEU A 92 -45.53 27.89 15.72
N GLY A 93 -46.48 28.43 14.93
CA GLY A 93 -46.66 29.88 14.80
C GLY A 93 -45.46 30.63 14.18
N GLY A 94 -44.68 29.98 13.33
CA GLY A 94 -43.47 30.57 12.73
C GLY A 94 -42.22 30.55 13.64
N GLN A 95 -42.32 29.96 14.84
CA GLN A 95 -41.21 29.73 15.76
C GLN A 95 -40.89 28.24 15.87
N CYS A 96 -39.64 27.90 16.16
CA CYS A 96 -39.25 26.52 16.46
C CYS A 96 -39.39 26.25 17.95
N LEU A 97 -40.29 25.33 18.30
CA LEU A 97 -40.38 24.77 19.65
C LEU A 97 -39.34 23.64 19.78
N THR A 98 -38.17 23.97 20.33
CA THR A 98 -37.05 23.04 20.51
C THR A 98 -37.32 22.06 21.65
N VAL A 99 -37.17 20.77 21.37
CA VAL A 99 -37.31 19.67 22.34
C VAL A 99 -35.94 19.10 22.76
N LEU A 100 -34.96 19.19 21.88
CA LEU A 100 -33.57 18.83 22.14
C LEU A 100 -32.67 19.77 21.35
N GLU A 101 -31.65 20.29 22.01
CA GLU A 101 -30.52 20.95 21.36
C GLU A 101 -29.25 20.44 22.03
N TRP A 102 -28.34 19.93 21.22
CA TRP A 102 -27.16 19.24 21.71
C TRP A 102 -25.97 19.42 20.78
N ALA A 103 -24.79 19.55 21.38
CA ALA A 103 -23.52 19.52 20.70
C ALA A 103 -22.51 18.69 21.50
N GLY A 104 -21.70 17.91 20.81
CA GLY A 104 -20.71 17.03 21.42
C GLY A 104 -19.90 16.28 20.38
N VAL A 105 -19.43 15.09 20.75
CA VAL A 105 -18.62 14.22 19.88
C VAL A 105 -19.36 12.91 19.65
N LEU A 106 -19.39 12.46 18.41
CA LEU A 106 -19.82 11.11 18.03
C LEU A 106 -18.58 10.29 17.71
N GLU A 107 -18.37 9.24 18.49
CA GLU A 107 -17.39 8.19 18.22
C GLU A 107 -18.11 7.02 17.54
N THR A 108 -17.58 6.58 16.41
CA THR A 108 -18.02 5.33 15.77
C THR A 108 -16.82 4.41 15.61
N PHE A 109 -17.03 3.13 15.90
CA PHE A 109 -16.10 2.08 15.51
C PHE A 109 -16.59 1.38 14.25
N GLN A 110 -15.68 1.12 13.32
CA GLN A 110 -15.98 0.51 12.04
C GLN A 110 -15.03 -0.65 11.76
N GLN A 111 -15.57 -1.73 11.21
CA GLN A 111 -14.79 -2.88 10.75
C GLN A 111 -14.69 -2.82 9.23
N PRO A 112 -13.51 -2.57 8.63
CA PRO A 112 -13.38 -2.52 7.19
C PRO A 112 -13.63 -3.90 6.58
N THR A 113 -14.37 -3.93 5.47
CA THR A 113 -14.66 -5.16 4.73
C THR A 113 -14.49 -4.95 3.23
N LEU A 114 -14.16 -6.01 2.51
CA LEU A 114 -14.24 -6.06 1.06
C LEU A 114 -15.58 -6.68 0.65
N ASP A 115 -16.14 -6.16 -0.43
CA ASP A 115 -17.27 -6.79 -1.10
C ASP A 115 -16.88 -8.15 -1.70
N SER A 116 -17.88 -8.93 -2.14
CA SER A 116 -17.64 -10.23 -2.77
C SER A 116 -16.85 -10.14 -4.08
N GLY A 117 -16.84 -8.96 -4.74
CA GLY A 117 -16.03 -8.68 -5.91
C GLY A 117 -14.58 -8.29 -5.59
N HIS A 118 -14.19 -8.21 -4.32
CA HIS A 118 -12.83 -7.85 -3.90
C HIS A 118 -12.36 -6.49 -4.46
N SER A 119 -13.30 -5.58 -4.64
CA SER A 119 -13.10 -4.34 -5.40
C SER A 119 -13.59 -3.10 -4.68
N VAL A 120 -14.53 -3.24 -3.74
CA VAL A 120 -15.10 -2.13 -3.00
C VAL A 120 -14.83 -2.34 -1.52
N LEU A 121 -14.08 -1.40 -0.95
CA LEU A 121 -13.86 -1.30 0.48
C LEU A 121 -15.04 -0.54 1.12
N SER A 122 -15.69 -1.18 2.09
CA SER A 122 -16.80 -0.63 2.88
C SER A 122 -16.43 -0.54 4.36
N PHE A 123 -17.13 0.33 5.10
CA PHE A 123 -16.87 0.58 6.52
C PHE A 123 -18.12 0.41 7.40
N PRO A 124 -18.67 -0.82 7.52
CA PRO A 124 -19.75 -1.11 8.45
C PRO A 124 -19.46 -0.61 9.86
N ILE A 125 -20.45 0.05 10.46
CA ILE A 125 -20.37 0.51 11.85
C ILE A 125 -20.66 -0.66 12.77
N THR A 126 -19.78 -0.87 13.74
CA THR A 126 -19.95 -1.88 14.80
C THR A 126 -20.51 -1.27 16.07
N SER A 127 -20.21 0.00 16.34
CA SER A 127 -20.78 0.75 17.47
C SER A 127 -20.72 2.25 17.21
N ALA A 128 -21.64 2.97 17.85
CA ALA A 128 -21.72 4.42 17.82
C ALA A 128 -22.07 4.94 19.22
N THR A 129 -21.30 5.91 19.70
CA THR A 129 -21.41 6.46 21.04
C THR A 129 -21.30 7.97 21.00
N ALA A 130 -22.23 8.66 21.66
CA ALA A 130 -22.22 10.12 21.78
C ALA A 130 -21.69 10.54 23.15
N TYR A 131 -20.76 11.49 23.13
CA TYR A 131 -20.13 12.10 24.29
C TYR A 131 -20.41 13.59 24.31
N ASP A 132 -20.62 14.17 25.49
CA ASP A 132 -20.58 15.62 25.63
C ASP A 132 -19.16 16.18 25.41
N ARG A 133 -19.01 17.49 25.53
CA ARG A 133 -17.71 18.17 25.37
C ARG A 133 -16.70 17.86 26.48
N GLU A 134 -17.17 17.31 27.60
CA GLU A 134 -16.36 16.92 28.76
C GLU A 134 -15.94 15.44 28.68
N GLY A 135 -16.44 14.70 27.67
CA GLY A 135 -16.13 13.30 27.43
C GLY A 135 -17.05 12.33 28.17
N HIS A 136 -18.13 12.81 28.80
CA HIS A 136 -19.08 11.94 29.48
C HIS A 136 -20.05 11.30 28.49
N HIS A 137 -20.29 10.01 28.68
CA HIS A 137 -21.26 9.25 27.91
C HIS A 137 -22.68 9.78 28.15
N LEU A 138 -23.41 10.10 27.09
CA LEU A 138 -24.77 10.60 27.19
C LEU A 138 -25.82 9.56 26.77
N ALA A 139 -26.69 9.19 27.72
CA ALA A 139 -27.82 8.31 27.48
C ALA A 139 -29.12 9.10 27.16
N ILE A 140 -29.11 9.89 26.08
CA ILE A 140 -30.28 10.64 25.61
C ILE A 140 -30.99 9.83 24.52
N THR A 141 -32.13 9.19 24.82
CA THR A 141 -32.83 8.29 23.90
C THR A 141 -33.11 8.91 22.53
N LYS A 142 -33.64 10.15 22.48
CA LYS A 142 -33.91 10.83 21.20
C LYS A 142 -32.65 11.08 20.37
N LEU A 143 -31.52 11.38 21.00
CA LEU A 143 -30.25 11.57 20.29
C LEU A 143 -29.77 10.24 19.70
N GLN A 144 -29.87 9.16 20.47
CA GLN A 144 -29.52 7.82 20.01
C GLN A 144 -30.37 7.38 18.82
N ASP A 145 -31.67 7.69 18.82
CA ASP A 145 -32.55 7.42 17.67
C ASP A 145 -32.14 8.20 16.42
N LEU A 146 -31.75 9.47 16.57
CA LEU A 146 -31.26 10.30 15.45
C LEU A 146 -29.95 9.75 14.88
N ILE A 147 -29.01 9.36 15.74
CA ILE A 147 -27.72 8.77 15.34
C ILE A 147 -27.96 7.48 14.56
N LYS A 148 -28.72 6.54 15.12
CA LYS A 148 -29.03 5.25 14.46
C LYS A 148 -29.75 5.42 13.13
N ARG A 149 -30.67 6.38 13.04
CA ARG A 149 -31.50 6.57 11.85
C ARG A 149 -30.79 7.34 10.74
N PHE A 150 -29.94 8.30 11.07
CA PHE A 150 -29.40 9.25 10.09
C PHE A 150 -27.87 9.29 10.01
N ALA A 151 -27.16 9.15 11.13
CA ALA A 151 -25.69 9.16 11.13
C ALA A 151 -25.13 7.82 10.69
N GLU A 152 -25.53 6.73 11.36
CA GLU A 152 -24.94 5.42 11.08
C GLU A 152 -25.09 4.99 9.61
N PRO A 153 -26.27 5.08 8.98
CA PRO A 153 -26.41 4.64 7.59
C PRO A 153 -25.61 5.49 6.60
N LYS A 154 -25.48 6.80 6.85
CA LYS A 154 -24.73 7.71 5.97
C LYS A 154 -23.22 7.50 6.11
N LEU A 155 -22.73 7.30 7.32
CA LEU A 155 -21.33 6.99 7.60
C LEU A 155 -20.96 5.60 7.03
N ALA A 156 -21.82 4.60 7.19
CA ALA A 156 -21.61 3.25 6.66
C ALA A 156 -21.73 3.16 5.12
N ALA A 157 -22.37 4.15 4.48
CA ALA A 157 -22.52 4.21 3.02
C ALA A 157 -21.26 4.67 2.29
N VAL A 158 -20.28 5.23 3.00
CA VAL A 158 -18.99 5.64 2.44
C VAL A 158 -18.25 4.41 1.95
N LYS A 159 -17.74 4.49 0.72
CA LYS A 159 -17.05 3.39 0.05
C LYS A 159 -15.80 3.87 -0.66
N ILE A 160 -14.82 3.00 -0.80
CA ILE A 160 -13.66 3.24 -1.66
C ILE A 160 -13.66 2.19 -2.75
N ASP A 161 -13.75 2.63 -4.00
CA ASP A 161 -13.60 1.75 -5.16
C ASP A 161 -12.10 1.55 -5.44
N LEU A 162 -11.65 0.31 -5.33
CA LEU A 162 -10.27 -0.10 -5.58
C LEU A 162 -10.03 -0.49 -7.04
N ASN A 163 -11.07 -0.56 -7.89
CA ASN A 163 -10.93 -0.90 -9.31
C ASN A 163 -10.06 0.12 -10.06
N GLU A 164 -10.17 1.41 -9.74
CA GLU A 164 -9.32 2.44 -10.35
C GLU A 164 -7.84 2.23 -10.02
N SER A 165 -7.55 1.91 -8.75
CA SER A 165 -6.20 1.58 -8.29
C SER A 165 -5.69 0.31 -8.97
N ARG A 166 -6.54 -0.72 -9.07
CA ARG A 166 -6.21 -1.96 -9.79
C ARG A 166 -5.80 -1.68 -11.24
N GLY A 167 -6.57 -0.91 -11.99
CA GLY A 167 -6.24 -0.61 -13.39
C GLY A 167 -4.88 0.07 -13.57
N LYS A 168 -4.52 1.00 -12.66
CA LYS A 168 -3.19 1.65 -12.66
C LYS A 168 -2.06 0.69 -12.29
N ILE A 169 -2.30 -0.21 -11.33
CA ILE A 169 -1.34 -1.24 -10.95
C ILE A 169 -1.13 -2.20 -12.11
N GLU A 170 -2.19 -2.68 -12.76
CA GLU A 170 -2.12 -3.54 -13.94
C GLU A 170 -1.31 -2.89 -15.06
N GLN A 171 -1.59 -1.61 -15.36
CA GLN A 171 -0.84 -0.84 -16.35
C GLN A 171 0.64 -0.76 -15.99
N THR A 172 0.97 -0.50 -14.73
CA THR A 172 2.36 -0.40 -14.27
C THR A 172 3.07 -1.75 -14.38
N LEU A 173 2.47 -2.82 -13.85
CA LEU A 173 3.02 -4.18 -13.89
C LEU A 173 3.23 -4.67 -15.33
N ALA A 174 2.34 -4.31 -16.27
CA ALA A 174 2.49 -4.67 -17.68
C ALA A 174 3.80 -4.19 -18.31
N HIS A 175 4.44 -3.14 -17.79
CA HIS A 175 5.75 -2.68 -18.26
C HIS A 175 6.90 -3.61 -17.88
N PHE A 176 6.71 -4.39 -16.80
CA PHE A 176 7.74 -5.27 -16.24
C PHE A 176 7.56 -6.73 -16.66
N LEU A 177 6.39 -7.11 -17.18
CA LEU A 177 6.11 -8.47 -17.61
C LEU A 177 6.82 -8.79 -18.94
N PRO A 178 7.37 -10.02 -19.10
CA PRO A 178 8.02 -10.43 -20.34
C PRO A 178 7.08 -10.34 -21.55
N LYS A 179 7.51 -9.61 -22.60
CA LYS A 179 6.72 -9.41 -23.83
C LYS A 179 6.58 -10.69 -24.66
N ASP A 180 7.54 -11.61 -24.51
CA ASP A 180 7.61 -12.87 -25.26
C ASP A 180 6.47 -13.83 -24.91
N ASN A 181 5.76 -13.59 -23.79
CA ASN A 181 4.61 -14.39 -23.37
C ASN A 181 3.41 -13.53 -22.94
N ALA A 182 2.93 -12.66 -23.84
CA ALA A 182 1.84 -11.72 -23.60
C ALA A 182 0.52 -12.39 -23.12
N ALA A 183 0.26 -13.64 -23.51
CA ALA A 183 -0.92 -14.38 -23.05
C ALA A 183 -0.83 -14.74 -21.56
N GLU A 184 0.31 -15.25 -21.10
CA GLU A 184 0.54 -15.57 -19.68
C GLU A 184 0.56 -14.28 -18.84
N ALA A 185 1.22 -13.23 -19.31
CA ALA A 185 1.22 -11.93 -18.66
C ALA A 185 -0.21 -11.38 -18.46
N LYS A 186 -1.08 -11.52 -19.47
CA LYS A 186 -2.48 -11.11 -19.38
C LYS A 186 -3.27 -11.92 -18.36
N GLU A 187 -3.05 -13.23 -18.27
CA GLU A 187 -3.73 -14.08 -17.27
C GLU A 187 -3.26 -13.78 -15.85
N ILE A 188 -1.98 -13.47 -15.65
CA ILE A 188 -1.46 -13.02 -14.35
C ILE A 188 -2.10 -11.70 -13.94
N LEU A 189 -2.14 -10.71 -14.84
CA LEU A 189 -2.78 -9.42 -14.56
C LEU A 189 -4.27 -9.57 -14.24
N LYS A 190 -5.00 -10.47 -14.92
CA LYS A 190 -6.41 -10.78 -14.62
C LYS A 190 -6.61 -11.45 -13.26
N SER A 191 -5.60 -12.15 -12.74
CA SER A 191 -5.69 -12.81 -11.43
C SER A 191 -5.55 -11.86 -10.25
N LEU A 192 -5.17 -10.60 -10.53
CA LEU A 192 -4.89 -9.57 -9.56
C LEU A 192 -6.17 -9.21 -8.77
N ARG A 193 -6.11 -9.39 -7.45
CA ARG A 193 -7.24 -9.16 -6.55
C ARG A 193 -6.79 -8.64 -5.20
N PHE A 194 -7.63 -7.86 -4.55
CA PHE A 194 -7.40 -7.47 -3.17
C PHE A 194 -7.95 -8.52 -2.21
N SER A 195 -7.26 -8.78 -1.10
CA SER A 195 -7.68 -9.74 -0.09
C SER A 195 -7.23 -9.30 1.30
N SER A 196 -7.60 -10.09 2.32
CA SER A 196 -7.18 -9.94 3.72
C SER A 196 -7.15 -8.50 4.21
N ILE A 197 -8.31 -8.02 4.70
CA ILE A 197 -8.42 -6.66 5.21
C ILE A 197 -8.45 -6.61 6.73
N ASN A 198 -7.64 -5.73 7.31
CA ASN A 198 -7.57 -5.52 8.74
C ASN A 198 -7.24 -4.06 9.08
N ALA A 199 -7.96 -3.47 10.03
CA ALA A 199 -7.54 -2.18 10.58
C ALA A 199 -6.39 -2.41 11.57
N GLY A 200 -5.38 -1.55 11.50
CA GLY A 200 -4.26 -1.47 12.44
C GLY A 200 -4.13 -0.04 12.98
N ASP A 201 -3.11 0.20 13.78
CA ASP A 201 -2.96 1.48 14.50
C ASP A 201 -2.76 2.67 13.57
N ASN A 202 -2.06 2.47 12.44
CA ASN A 202 -1.67 3.54 11.51
C ASN A 202 -2.41 3.54 10.18
N GLY A 203 -3.27 2.55 9.92
CA GLY A 203 -3.99 2.43 8.68
C GLY A 203 -4.66 1.07 8.53
N ILE A 204 -5.17 0.80 7.34
CA ILE A 204 -5.75 -0.50 6.98
C ILE A 204 -4.72 -1.32 6.23
N GLY A 205 -4.38 -2.50 6.75
CA GLY A 205 -3.67 -3.52 6.02
C GLY A 205 -4.60 -4.18 5.00
N ILE A 206 -4.11 -4.32 3.77
CA ILE A 206 -4.78 -5.02 2.68
C ILE A 206 -3.74 -5.80 1.89
N LYS A 207 -4.06 -6.99 1.40
CA LYS A 207 -3.17 -7.75 0.52
C LYS A 207 -3.57 -7.58 -0.93
N LEU A 208 -2.59 -7.55 -1.81
CA LEU A 208 -2.76 -7.65 -3.24
C LEU A 208 -2.21 -9.00 -3.70
N ASP A 209 -3.11 -9.85 -4.16
CA ASP A 209 -2.82 -11.20 -4.59
C ASP A 209 -2.76 -11.30 -6.11
N LEU A 210 -1.83 -12.10 -6.63
CA LEU A 210 -1.74 -12.48 -8.03
C LEU A 210 -1.17 -13.89 -8.15
N ASN A 211 -1.44 -14.56 -9.26
CA ASN A 211 -0.86 -15.87 -9.53
C ASN A 211 0.59 -15.70 -10.01
N ALA A 212 1.50 -16.51 -9.48
CA ALA A 212 2.84 -16.61 -10.04
C ALA A 212 2.79 -17.21 -11.46
N PRO A 213 3.74 -16.85 -12.34
CA PRO A 213 3.87 -17.47 -13.66
C PRO A 213 4.07 -18.98 -13.54
N ALA A 214 3.42 -19.74 -14.42
CA ALA A 214 3.42 -21.21 -14.41
C ALA A 214 4.81 -21.76 -14.77
N LYS A 215 5.55 -21.02 -15.60
CA LYS A 215 6.98 -21.24 -15.83
C LYS A 215 7.73 -20.06 -15.26
N ARG A 216 8.51 -20.31 -14.20
CA ARG A 216 9.51 -19.34 -13.75
C ARG A 216 10.38 -18.97 -14.95
N ALA A 217 10.60 -17.68 -15.17
CA ALA A 217 11.54 -17.24 -16.17
C ALA A 217 12.87 -17.95 -15.90
N VAL A 218 13.36 -18.74 -16.87
CA VAL A 218 14.73 -19.21 -16.82
C VAL A 218 15.58 -17.97 -17.02
N VAL A 219 16.18 -17.48 -15.94
CA VAL A 219 17.14 -16.37 -16.00
C VAL A 219 18.28 -16.87 -16.89
N LYS A 220 18.26 -16.45 -18.16
CA LYS A 220 19.36 -16.72 -19.07
C LYS A 220 20.48 -15.79 -18.66
N PRO A 221 21.71 -16.31 -18.48
CA PRO A 221 22.86 -15.48 -18.18
C PRO A 221 22.93 -14.31 -19.15
N VAL A 222 22.84 -13.10 -18.63
CA VAL A 222 22.88 -11.89 -19.43
C VAL A 222 24.35 -11.58 -19.64
N ALA A 223 24.82 -11.53 -20.89
CA ALA A 223 26.25 -11.34 -21.15
C ALA A 223 26.81 -10.10 -20.43
N ALA A 224 28.00 -10.27 -19.85
CA ALA A 224 28.75 -9.19 -19.22
C ALA A 224 28.91 -7.99 -20.17
N PHE A 225 29.07 -6.80 -19.60
CA PHE A 225 29.19 -5.58 -20.39
C PHE A 225 30.50 -5.56 -21.18
N SER A 226 30.39 -5.23 -22.46
CA SER A 226 31.52 -4.84 -23.29
C SER A 226 32.19 -3.57 -22.75
N GLU A 227 33.44 -3.32 -23.15
CA GLU A 227 34.16 -2.10 -22.74
C GLU A 227 33.42 -0.80 -23.12
N ALA A 228 32.72 -0.80 -24.25
CA ALA A 228 31.93 0.33 -24.70
C ALA A 228 30.72 0.57 -23.77
N GLU A 229 30.00 -0.49 -23.40
CA GLU A 229 28.87 -0.42 -22.46
C GLU A 229 29.34 0.00 -21.07
N GLN A 230 30.51 -0.46 -20.60
CA GLN A 230 31.07 -0.04 -19.32
C GLN A 230 31.35 1.47 -19.27
N LYS A 231 31.90 2.04 -20.35
CA LYS A 231 32.14 3.50 -20.44
C LYS A 231 30.82 4.28 -20.44
N GLN A 232 29.81 3.82 -21.17
CA GLN A 232 28.49 4.45 -21.21
C GLN A 232 27.79 4.39 -19.84
N TRP A 233 27.89 3.25 -19.15
CA TRP A 233 27.39 3.11 -17.80
C TRP A 233 28.09 4.03 -16.80
N GLN A 234 29.43 4.12 -16.83
CA GLN A 234 30.17 5.03 -15.95
C GLN A 234 29.73 6.48 -16.11
N ALA A 235 29.53 6.94 -17.35
CA ALA A 235 29.03 8.28 -17.62
C ALA A 235 27.59 8.47 -17.12
N ALA A 236 26.74 7.44 -17.23
CA ALA A 236 25.39 7.48 -16.68
C ALA A 236 25.41 7.53 -15.14
N TRP A 237 26.23 6.71 -14.49
CA TRP A 237 26.34 6.60 -13.04
C TRP A 237 26.82 7.90 -12.38
N GLN A 238 27.72 8.64 -13.01
CA GLN A 238 28.26 9.89 -12.45
C GLN A 238 27.18 10.94 -12.13
N GLN A 239 26.10 10.98 -12.92
CA GLN A 239 24.95 11.85 -12.67
C GLN A 239 24.15 11.39 -11.45
N TRP A 240 23.99 10.07 -11.29
CA TRP A 240 23.32 9.48 -10.14
C TRP A 240 24.13 9.65 -8.86
N ASP A 241 25.45 9.49 -8.92
CA ASP A 241 26.36 9.67 -7.79
C ASP A 241 26.29 11.08 -7.19
N THR A 242 26.26 12.11 -8.06
CA THR A 242 26.13 13.51 -7.66
C THR A 242 24.77 13.80 -7.01
N PHE A 243 23.70 13.25 -7.60
CA PHE A 243 22.34 13.40 -7.07
C PHE A 243 22.18 12.70 -5.72
N LEU A 244 22.59 11.43 -5.62
CA LEU A 244 22.47 10.61 -4.41
C LEU A 244 23.32 11.18 -3.27
N SER A 245 24.55 11.61 -3.56
CA SER A 245 25.39 12.30 -2.56
C SER A 245 24.74 13.57 -2.02
N SER A 246 24.02 14.31 -2.86
CA SER A 246 23.29 15.51 -2.44
C SER A 246 22.04 15.15 -1.62
N ALA A 247 21.29 14.12 -2.03
CA ALA A 247 20.12 13.64 -1.32
C ALA A 247 20.48 13.10 0.08
N ILE A 248 21.59 12.38 0.21
CA ILE A 248 22.09 11.87 1.49
C ILE A 248 22.47 13.02 2.43
N LYS A 249 23.12 14.08 1.90
CA LYS A 249 23.41 15.28 2.70
C LYS A 249 22.13 15.93 3.22
N GLN A 250 21.12 16.11 2.36
CA GLN A 250 19.83 16.66 2.77
C GLN A 250 19.15 15.81 3.84
N ALA A 251 19.10 14.49 3.64
CA ALA A 251 18.50 13.57 4.61
C ALA A 251 19.22 13.58 5.98
N ALA A 252 20.55 13.74 5.98
CA ALA A 252 21.33 13.90 7.19
C ALA A 252 21.03 15.20 7.93
N ASP A 253 20.85 16.30 7.20
CA ASP A 253 20.51 17.61 7.76
C ASP A 253 19.10 17.61 8.37
N ASP A 254 18.14 16.93 7.71
CA ASP A 254 16.75 16.82 8.15
C ASP A 254 16.60 15.94 9.41
N THR A 255 17.40 14.87 9.52
CA THR A 255 17.37 13.93 10.65
C THR A 255 18.33 14.28 11.78
N LYS A 256 19.30 15.17 11.51
CA LYS A 256 20.43 15.48 12.41
C LYS A 256 21.21 14.25 12.88
N SER A 257 21.26 13.18 12.07
CA SER A 257 21.96 11.93 12.41
C SER A 257 23.25 11.79 11.59
N PRO A 258 24.43 12.02 12.20
CA PRO A 258 25.72 11.78 11.54
C PRO A 258 25.92 10.30 11.18
N GLU A 259 25.47 9.39 12.04
CA GLU A 259 25.57 7.94 11.83
C GLU A 259 24.78 7.49 10.60
N LEU A 260 23.56 8.02 10.41
CA LEU A 260 22.76 7.77 9.20
C LEU A 260 23.47 8.27 7.95
N ARG A 261 24.07 9.46 8.01
CA ARG A 261 24.83 10.04 6.90
C ARG A 261 26.01 9.17 6.50
N GLU A 262 26.83 8.78 7.47
CA GLU A 262 28.02 7.95 7.24
C GLU A 262 27.64 6.60 6.66
N THR A 263 26.60 5.97 7.22
CA THR A 263 26.07 4.69 6.74
C THR A 263 25.59 4.80 5.29
N LEU A 264 24.79 5.81 4.96
CA LEU A 264 24.29 6.01 3.60
C LEU A 264 25.40 6.35 2.59
N MET A 265 26.41 7.13 3.00
CA MET A 265 27.58 7.42 2.14
C MET A 265 28.42 6.17 1.88
N GLN A 266 28.64 5.34 2.91
CA GLN A 266 29.37 4.09 2.74
C GLN A 266 28.59 3.13 1.84
N ILE A 267 27.27 2.99 2.02
CA ILE A 267 26.41 2.19 1.13
C ILE A 267 26.50 2.68 -0.31
N LEU A 268 26.50 4.01 -0.54
CA LEU A 268 26.66 4.57 -1.87
C LEU A 268 28.01 4.17 -2.50
N MET A 269 29.10 4.21 -1.73
CA MET A 269 30.42 3.78 -2.21
C MET A 269 30.46 2.27 -2.51
N ASP A 270 29.97 1.45 -1.59
CA ASP A 270 29.93 -0.01 -1.71
C ASP A 270 29.06 -0.43 -2.91
N SER A 271 27.98 0.31 -3.18
CA SER A 271 27.09 0.05 -4.34
C SER A 271 27.83 0.18 -5.66
N ARG A 272 28.75 1.15 -5.78
CA ARG A 272 29.52 1.37 -6.99
C ARG A 272 30.45 0.19 -7.26
N GLU A 273 31.12 -0.30 -6.22
CA GLU A 273 32.01 -1.46 -6.34
C GLU A 273 31.22 -2.72 -6.73
N ALA A 274 30.12 -2.99 -6.01
CA ALA A 274 29.27 -4.15 -6.26
C ALA A 274 28.65 -4.13 -7.67
N PHE A 275 28.14 -2.99 -8.12
CA PHE A 275 27.55 -2.86 -9.46
C PHE A 275 28.62 -2.98 -10.53
N GLN A 276 29.81 -2.39 -10.33
CA GLN A 276 30.91 -2.54 -11.27
C GLN A 276 31.41 -3.99 -11.38
N ALA A 277 31.41 -4.73 -10.27
CA ALA A 277 31.68 -6.17 -10.27
C ALA A 277 30.58 -6.95 -11.00
N GLY A 278 29.31 -6.66 -10.75
CA GLY A 278 28.18 -7.34 -11.40
C GLY A 278 28.08 -7.12 -12.91
N LEU A 279 28.55 -5.98 -13.41
CA LEU A 279 28.64 -5.74 -14.85
C LEU A 279 29.73 -6.57 -15.56
N LYS A 280 30.67 -7.14 -14.81
CA LYS A 280 31.73 -8.05 -15.31
C LYS A 280 31.34 -9.51 -15.08
N GLU A 281 32.06 -10.42 -15.73
CA GLU A 281 31.93 -11.85 -15.48
C GLU A 281 32.22 -12.19 -14.00
N HIS A 282 31.39 -13.03 -13.41
CA HIS A 282 31.44 -13.41 -12.00
C HIS A 282 30.86 -14.82 -11.83
N ASP A 283 31.10 -15.43 -10.67
CA ASP A 283 30.48 -16.69 -10.28
C ASP A 283 29.02 -16.45 -9.85
N ALA A 284 28.08 -17.15 -10.49
CA ALA A 284 26.66 -17.06 -10.18
C ALA A 284 26.32 -17.45 -8.72
N ASN A 285 27.15 -18.28 -8.07
CA ASN A 285 26.96 -18.63 -6.66
C ASN A 285 27.41 -17.52 -5.69
N ASN A 286 28.13 -16.51 -6.18
CA ASN A 286 28.61 -15.37 -5.41
C ASN A 286 28.34 -14.07 -6.19
N ASP A 287 27.08 -13.84 -6.53
CA ASP A 287 26.64 -12.65 -7.24
C ASP A 287 26.92 -11.38 -6.41
N PRO A 288 27.81 -10.48 -6.87
CA PRO A 288 28.23 -9.31 -6.10
C PRO A 288 27.08 -8.33 -5.84
N VAL A 289 26.09 -8.25 -6.74
CA VAL A 289 24.91 -7.40 -6.55
C VAL A 289 24.04 -7.98 -5.44
N ARG A 290 23.80 -9.29 -5.45
CA ARG A 290 22.98 -9.94 -4.42
C ARG A 290 23.62 -9.87 -3.04
N VAL A 291 24.93 -10.10 -2.96
CA VAL A 291 25.70 -9.97 -1.72
C VAL A 291 25.62 -8.54 -1.19
N PHE A 292 25.81 -7.54 -2.06
CA PHE A 292 25.70 -6.14 -1.67
C PHE A 292 24.33 -5.77 -1.10
N PHE A 293 23.24 -6.15 -1.76
CA PHE A 293 21.88 -5.84 -1.25
C PHE A 293 21.63 -6.53 0.09
N THR A 294 22.13 -7.75 0.27
CA THR A 294 22.01 -8.49 1.53
C THR A 294 22.77 -7.82 2.68
N ASP A 295 24.04 -7.48 2.45
CA ASP A 295 24.91 -6.84 3.44
C ASP A 295 24.43 -5.42 3.79
N THR A 296 24.04 -4.66 2.77
CA THR A 296 23.54 -3.29 2.91
C THR A 296 22.35 -3.23 3.87
N TRP A 297 21.41 -4.17 3.78
CA TRP A 297 20.28 -4.20 4.69
C TRP A 297 20.69 -4.49 6.13
N GLY A 298 21.60 -5.45 6.32
CA GLY A 298 22.14 -5.79 7.65
C GLY A 298 22.79 -4.59 8.36
N ARG A 299 23.32 -3.64 7.59
CA ARG A 299 23.96 -2.41 8.10
C ARG A 299 23.00 -1.23 8.24
N LEU A 300 22.07 -1.05 7.29
CA LEU A 300 21.16 0.08 7.28
C LEU A 300 20.02 -0.06 8.30
N ALA A 301 19.47 -1.26 8.47
CA ALA A 301 18.31 -1.49 9.33
C ALA A 301 18.56 -1.12 10.81
N PRO A 302 19.70 -1.48 11.43
CA PRO A 302 20.01 -1.05 12.80
C PRO A 302 20.09 0.46 12.97
N VAL A 303 20.69 1.17 12.00
CA VAL A 303 20.85 2.64 12.05
C VAL A 303 19.50 3.33 11.91
N LEU A 304 18.64 2.87 10.99
CA LEU A 304 17.27 3.37 10.88
C LEU A 304 16.46 3.11 12.15
N LYS A 305 16.70 1.97 12.84
CA LYS A 305 16.05 1.65 14.11
C LYS A 305 16.50 2.57 15.25
N THR A 306 17.78 2.93 15.30
CA THR A 306 18.31 3.92 16.24
C THR A 306 17.65 5.28 16.01
N VAL A 307 17.66 5.77 14.77
CA VAL A 307 17.00 7.04 14.40
C VAL A 307 15.51 7.02 14.74
N ALA A 308 14.83 5.90 14.51
CA ALA A 308 13.42 5.74 14.86
C ALA A 308 13.13 5.85 16.36
N ASN A 309 14.04 5.36 17.21
CA ASN A 309 13.88 5.41 18.66
C ASN A 309 14.19 6.80 19.24
N GLU A 310 15.05 7.58 18.58
CA GLU A 310 15.43 8.92 19.00
C GLU A 310 14.40 9.99 18.59
N LEU A 311 13.61 9.72 17.54
CA LEU A 311 12.59 10.64 17.06
C LEU A 311 11.25 10.45 17.80
N PRO A 312 10.67 11.52 18.37
CA PRO A 312 9.42 11.42 19.12
C PRO A 312 8.20 11.22 18.21
N GLY A 313 7.25 10.42 18.70
CA GLY A 313 5.90 10.30 18.15
C GLY A 313 5.85 9.75 16.72
N ILE A 314 5.09 10.43 15.85
CA ILE A 314 4.79 9.97 14.48
C ILE A 314 6.04 9.86 13.60
N GLN A 315 7.09 10.63 13.87
CA GLN A 315 8.30 10.60 13.04
C GLN A 315 9.09 9.31 13.25
N GLY A 316 9.32 8.90 14.50
CA GLY A 316 9.95 7.60 14.79
C GLY A 316 9.15 6.42 14.23
N LEU A 317 7.82 6.50 14.34
CA LEU A 317 6.91 5.47 13.82
C LEU A 317 7.00 5.31 12.29
N ARG A 318 7.22 6.40 11.53
CA ARG A 318 7.43 6.33 10.07
C ARG A 318 8.67 5.53 9.70
N TYR A 319 9.77 5.68 10.43
CA TYR A 319 10.98 4.89 10.21
C TYR A 319 10.76 3.43 10.58
N ILE A 320 10.03 3.13 11.67
CA ILE A 320 9.65 1.75 12.03
C ILE A 320 8.79 1.11 10.93
N THR A 321 7.78 1.84 10.42
CA THR A 321 6.95 1.36 9.30
C THR A 321 7.76 1.15 8.03
N PHE A 322 8.72 2.03 7.74
CA PHE A 322 9.63 1.87 6.60
C PHE A 322 10.56 0.66 6.76
N ILE A 323 11.09 0.40 7.96
CA ILE A 323 11.89 -0.80 8.25
C ILE A 323 11.03 -2.06 8.05
N ALA A 324 9.82 -2.09 8.61
CA ALA A 324 8.89 -3.21 8.44
C ALA A 324 8.50 -3.42 6.96
N ALA A 325 8.37 -2.34 6.18
CA ALA A 325 8.13 -2.40 4.73
C ALA A 325 9.38 -2.77 3.91
N THR A 326 10.58 -2.59 4.46
CA THR A 326 11.83 -2.99 3.78
C THR A 326 12.22 -4.43 4.12
N ASP A 327 11.78 -4.98 5.25
CA ASP A 327 11.76 -6.44 5.44
C ASP A 327 10.87 -7.11 4.38
N VAL A 328 9.88 -6.40 3.82
CA VAL A 328 9.11 -6.82 2.64
C VAL A 328 9.91 -6.69 1.34
N ILE A 329 11.07 -6.02 1.27
CA ILE A 329 11.92 -5.98 0.05
C ILE A 329 12.55 -7.35 -0.25
N TYR A 330 12.82 -8.19 0.77
CA TYR A 330 13.17 -9.59 0.54
C TYR A 330 11.99 -10.42 0.04
N GLU A 331 10.78 -10.10 0.50
CA GLU A 331 9.58 -10.62 -0.13
C GLU A 331 9.47 -10.10 -1.57
N LEU A 332 9.81 -8.83 -1.88
CA LEU A 332 9.84 -8.28 -3.25
C LEU A 332 10.82 -9.01 -4.18
N GLU A 333 11.97 -9.49 -3.68
CA GLU A 333 12.84 -10.38 -4.46
C GLU A 333 12.11 -11.70 -4.79
N ARG A 334 11.46 -12.32 -3.80
CA ARG A 334 10.64 -13.52 -4.00
C ARG A 334 9.45 -13.28 -4.92
N LEU A 335 8.89 -12.07 -4.88
CA LEU A 335 7.78 -11.60 -5.72
C LEU A 335 8.25 -11.32 -7.16
N GLY A 336 9.46 -10.79 -7.35
CA GLY A 336 10.03 -10.38 -8.64
C GLY A 336 10.76 -11.49 -9.40
N ALA A 337 11.38 -12.44 -8.69
CA ALA A 337 12.13 -13.55 -9.28
C ALA A 337 11.33 -14.41 -10.28
N PRO A 338 10.04 -14.75 -10.03
CA PRO A 338 9.22 -15.45 -11.03
C PRO A 338 9.08 -14.68 -12.35
N PHE A 339 9.16 -13.34 -12.30
CA PHE A 339 9.08 -12.44 -13.46
C PHE A 339 10.43 -12.10 -14.09
N GLY A 340 11.54 -12.66 -13.59
CA GLY A 340 12.89 -12.34 -14.06
C GLY A 340 13.40 -10.96 -13.60
N LEU A 341 12.75 -10.37 -12.60
CA LEU A 341 13.21 -9.16 -11.91
C LEU A 341 13.91 -9.60 -10.63
N ASP A 342 15.12 -10.12 -10.78
CA ASP A 342 15.90 -10.59 -9.65
C ASP A 342 16.95 -9.55 -9.23
N ILE A 343 17.22 -9.50 -7.92
CA ILE A 343 18.35 -8.73 -7.39
C ILE A 343 19.62 -9.51 -7.75
N SER A 344 20.11 -9.28 -8.96
CA SER A 344 21.26 -9.95 -9.53
C SER A 344 22.05 -9.03 -10.44
N SER A 345 23.25 -9.49 -10.76
CA SER A 345 24.09 -8.91 -11.79
C SER A 345 23.45 -9.00 -13.19
N ASP A 346 22.64 -10.02 -13.46
CA ASP A 346 21.91 -10.15 -14.72
C ASP A 346 20.74 -9.15 -14.82
N GLY A 347 20.00 -8.95 -13.72
CA GLY A 347 18.99 -7.91 -13.60
C GLY A 347 19.58 -6.51 -13.76
N LEU A 348 20.73 -6.25 -13.10
CA LEU A 348 21.49 -5.00 -13.25
C LEU A 348 21.89 -4.74 -14.71
N ARG A 349 22.46 -5.73 -15.40
CA ARG A 349 22.87 -5.61 -16.82
C ARG A 349 21.68 -5.29 -17.72
N THR A 350 20.53 -5.91 -17.45
CA THR A 350 19.30 -5.70 -18.22
C THR A 350 18.78 -4.26 -18.05
N LEU A 351 18.67 -3.78 -16.81
CA LEU A 351 18.23 -2.42 -16.50
C LEU A 351 19.21 -1.37 -17.04
N ALA A 352 20.51 -1.59 -16.88
CA ALA A 352 21.54 -0.67 -17.35
C ALA A 352 21.49 -0.49 -18.88
N ARG A 353 21.28 -1.56 -19.65
CA ARG A 353 21.09 -1.47 -21.11
C ARG A 353 19.83 -0.69 -21.51
N MET A 354 18.72 -0.87 -20.79
CA MET A 354 17.50 -0.07 -21.03
C MET A 354 17.74 1.42 -20.81
N LEU A 355 18.46 1.79 -19.75
CA LEU A 355 18.80 3.18 -19.45
C LEU A 355 19.74 3.79 -20.49
N ILE A 356 20.75 3.04 -20.95
CA ILE A 356 21.65 3.46 -22.02
C ILE A 356 20.86 3.69 -23.32
N ALA A 357 19.95 2.78 -23.69
CA ALA A 357 19.12 2.89 -24.89
C ALA A 357 18.14 4.07 -24.84
N GLY A 358 17.49 4.30 -23.68
CA GLY A 358 16.56 5.43 -23.50
C GLY A 358 17.25 6.80 -23.63
N LYS A 359 18.49 6.94 -23.14
CA LYS A 359 19.30 8.15 -23.36
C LYS A 359 19.64 8.40 -24.82
N GLN A 360 19.88 7.35 -25.61
CA GLN A 360 20.17 7.48 -27.04
C GLN A 360 18.94 7.96 -27.83
N GLN A 361 17.74 7.55 -27.44
CA GLN A 361 16.49 8.02 -28.07
C GLN A 361 16.11 9.47 -27.72
N GLN A 362 16.58 10.02 -26.60
CA GLN A 362 16.36 11.44 -26.25
C GLN A 362 17.41 12.39 -26.86
N ALA A 363 18.51 11.85 -27.39
CA ALA A 363 19.59 12.61 -28.02
C ALA A 363 19.48 12.67 -29.55
N LEU A 364 18.49 11.97 -30.13
CA LEU A 364 18.03 12.04 -31.52
C LEU A 364 16.74 12.87 -31.58
#